data_AF-A0A0D8HVD6-F1
#
_entry.id   AF-A0A0D8HVD6-F1
#
_cell.length_a   1.000
_cell.length_b   1.000
_cell.length_c   1.000
_cell.angle_alpha   90.00
_cell.angle_beta   90.00
_cell.angle_gamma   90.00
#
_symmetry.space_group_name_H-M   'P 1'
#
loop_
_entity.id
_entity.type
_entity.pdbx_description
1 polymer ?
#
loop_
_entity_poly.entity_id
_entity_poly.type
_entity_poly.pdbx_seq_one_letter_code
_entity_poly.pdbx_strand_id
1 'polypeptide(L)'
;MTEWIETSALVLAKCASNDPWFPNPSQAMVIAWAEIFSTSHLTREDLLAGVTRAYRTEDAGYRPLPASIVKHARAGYFESLADLPDERRESMEDAAHALMEIGIQPPDAHKYVRRIVLGRTPPFQLTTEQDTEFRDILAERQAIKSMPPKPLDVSRAFHRPTPSKASDAQP
;
A
#
# COMPACT_ATOMS: atom_id res chain seq x y z
N MET A 1 10.04 19.99 11.68
CA MET A 1 11.32 20.33 11.03
C MET A 1 12.46 19.41 11.44
N THR A 2 12.68 19.16 12.74
CA THR A 2 13.75 18.28 13.26
C THR A 2 13.79 16.89 12.61
N GLU A 3 12.64 16.22 12.50
CA GLU A 3 12.54 14.91 11.84
C GLU A 3 12.99 14.93 10.37
N TRP A 4 12.69 16.02 9.65
CA TRP A 4 13.07 16.19 8.24
C TRP A 4 14.56 16.48 8.08
N ILE A 5 15.18 17.15 9.05
CA ILE A 5 16.63 17.35 9.11
C ILE A 5 17.33 15.98 9.28
N GLU A 6 16.88 15.17 10.24
CA GLU A 6 17.41 13.81 10.43
C GLU A 6 17.23 12.95 9.17
N THR A 7 16.04 12.98 8.59
CA THR A 7 15.72 12.24 7.36
C THR A 7 16.61 12.68 6.20
N SER A 8 16.86 13.97 6.05
CA SER A 8 17.73 14.51 5.01
C SER A 8 19.19 14.12 5.21
N ALA A 9 19.67 14.14 6.45
CA ALA A 9 21.01 13.67 6.78
C ALA A 9 21.18 12.19 6.41
N LEU A 10 20.19 11.34 6.73
CA LEU A 10 20.21 9.91 6.36
C LEU A 10 20.17 9.70 4.84
N VAL A 11 19.34 10.46 4.12
CA VAL A 11 19.27 10.40 2.66
C VAL A 11 20.61 10.81 2.03
N LEU A 12 21.20 11.92 2.48
CA LEU A 12 22.50 12.40 2.00
C LEU A 12 23.63 11.42 2.33
N ALA A 13 23.62 10.83 3.53
CA ALA A 13 24.57 9.79 3.90
C ALA A 13 24.44 8.56 2.98
N LYS A 14 23.21 8.17 2.63
CA LYS A 14 22.96 7.07 1.68
C LYS A 14 23.44 7.41 0.27
N CYS A 15 23.30 8.65 -0.20
CA CYS A 15 23.90 9.10 -1.46
C CYS A 15 25.43 8.96 -1.41
N ALA A 16 26.07 9.44 -0.33
CA ALA A 16 27.51 9.31 -0.14
C ALA A 16 28.00 7.86 -0.07
N SER A 17 27.20 6.93 0.45
CA SER A 17 27.52 5.50 0.41
C SER A 17 27.45 4.87 -0.99
N ASN A 18 26.68 5.45 -1.92
CA ASN A 18 26.55 4.93 -3.29
C ASN A 18 27.53 5.57 -4.27
N ASP A 19 27.96 6.80 -4.01
CA ASP A 19 28.85 7.57 -4.88
C ASP A 19 30.07 8.08 -4.11
N PRO A 20 31.27 7.52 -4.33
CA PRO A 20 32.51 7.95 -3.70
C PRO A 20 32.89 9.42 -3.95
N TRP A 21 32.32 10.04 -4.99
CA TRP A 21 32.57 11.43 -5.36
C TRP A 21 31.50 12.38 -4.84
N PHE A 22 30.49 11.86 -4.13
CA PHE A 22 29.45 12.69 -3.54
C PHE A 22 30.04 13.62 -2.48
N PRO A 23 29.72 14.92 -2.51
CA PRO A 23 30.30 15.87 -1.57
C PRO A 23 29.84 15.56 -0.14
N ASN A 24 30.73 15.81 0.83
CA ASN A 24 30.36 15.76 2.24
C ASN A 24 29.24 16.79 2.51
N PRO A 25 28.06 16.35 2.99
CA PRO A 25 26.93 17.25 3.15
C PRO A 25 27.19 18.26 4.27
N SER A 26 27.10 19.55 3.95
CA SER A 26 27.12 20.60 4.97
C SER A 26 25.77 20.67 5.70
N GLN A 27 25.75 21.26 6.90
CA GLN A 27 24.51 21.47 7.64
C GLN A 27 23.48 22.28 6.84
N ALA A 28 23.93 23.28 6.08
CA ALA A 28 23.07 24.07 5.21
C ALA A 28 22.42 23.23 4.09
N MET A 29 23.18 22.30 3.51
CA MET A 29 22.66 21.36 2.50
C MET A 29 21.60 20.43 3.10
N VAL A 30 21.82 19.91 4.31
CA VAL A 30 20.85 19.09 5.04
C VAL A 30 19.54 19.85 5.26
N ILE A 31 19.61 21.11 5.70
CA ILE A 31 18.42 21.96 5.92
C ILE A 31 17.67 22.20 4.60
N ALA A 32 18.38 22.56 3.53
CA ALA A 32 17.76 22.80 2.22
C ALA A 32 17.06 21.54 1.66
N TRP A 33 17.63 20.35 1.86
CA TRP A 33 16.99 19.10 1.47
C TRP A 33 15.76 18.80 2.34
N ALA A 34 15.83 19.11 3.63
CA ALA A 34 14.73 18.89 4.57
C ALA A 34 13.50 19.74 4.24
N GLU A 35 13.68 20.97 3.79
CA GLU A 35 12.60 21.82 3.32
C GLU A 35 11.84 21.15 2.15
N ILE A 36 12.56 20.62 1.17
CA ILE A 36 11.96 19.94 0.02
C ILE A 36 11.27 18.65 0.45
N PHE A 37 11.90 17.83 1.30
CA PHE A 37 11.30 16.58 1.76
C PHE A 37 10.06 16.79 2.61
N SER A 38 10.01 17.86 3.41
CA SER A 38 8.85 18.17 4.26
C SER A 38 7.56 18.42 3.49
N THR A 39 7.66 18.83 2.23
CA THR A 39 6.51 19.09 1.34
C THR A 39 6.19 17.92 0.40
N SER A 40 7.00 16.85 0.43
CA SER A 40 6.89 15.75 -0.52
C SER A 40 5.77 14.74 -0.20
N HIS A 41 5.30 14.73 1.06
CA HIS A 41 4.41 13.72 1.66
C HIS A 41 4.94 12.28 1.62
N LEU A 42 6.26 12.13 1.45
CA LEU A 42 6.96 10.86 1.48
C LEU A 42 7.59 10.65 2.85
N THR A 43 7.56 9.42 3.32
CA THR A 43 8.22 9.03 4.57
C THR A 43 9.71 8.83 4.36
N ARG A 44 10.47 8.77 5.46
CA ARG A 44 11.92 8.46 5.46
C ARG A 44 12.23 7.18 4.67
N GLU A 45 11.43 6.13 4.87
CA GLU A 45 11.53 4.85 4.16
C GLU A 45 11.41 5.03 2.64
N ASP A 46 10.42 5.81 2.21
CA ASP A 46 10.16 6.10 0.80
C ASP A 46 11.35 6.84 0.16
N LEU A 47 11.87 7.86 0.84
CA LEU A 47 13.00 8.66 0.37
C LEU A 47 14.28 7.84 0.26
N LEU A 48 14.57 6.99 1.24
CA LEU A 48 15.73 6.09 1.21
C LEU A 48 15.61 5.04 0.10
N ALA A 49 14.40 4.50 -0.13
CA ALA A 49 14.13 3.63 -1.28
C ALA A 49 14.30 4.39 -2.61
N GLY A 50 13.93 5.67 -2.65
CA GLY A 50 14.16 6.57 -3.77
C GLY A 50 15.63 6.73 -4.13
N VAL A 51 16.52 6.85 -3.13
CA VAL A 51 17.98 6.87 -3.36
C VAL A 51 18.43 5.56 -4.01
N THR A 52 18.03 4.41 -3.45
CA THR A 52 18.39 3.09 -4.01
C THR A 52 17.92 2.98 -5.47
N ARG A 53 16.69 3.38 -5.76
CA ARG A 53 16.15 3.33 -7.13
C ARG A 53 16.94 4.25 -8.05
N ALA A 54 17.22 5.49 -7.64
CA ALA A 54 17.95 6.46 -8.46
C ALA A 54 19.30 5.91 -8.92
N TYR A 55 20.12 5.40 -7.99
CA TYR A 55 21.42 4.83 -8.32
C TYR A 55 21.36 3.52 -9.11
N ARG A 56 20.21 2.81 -9.11
CA ARG A 56 20.00 1.61 -9.92
C ARG A 56 19.61 1.94 -11.37
N THR A 57 18.87 3.03 -11.58
CA THR A 57 18.19 3.31 -12.87
C THR A 57 18.80 4.45 -13.66
N GLU A 58 19.49 5.38 -13.01
CA GLU A 58 20.11 6.52 -13.67
C GLU A 58 21.50 6.15 -14.22
N ASP A 59 21.93 6.90 -15.24
CA ASP A 59 23.19 6.65 -15.94
C ASP A 59 24.43 7.05 -15.11
N ALA A 60 25.60 6.63 -15.60
CA ALA A 60 26.88 7.02 -15.03
C ALA A 60 27.03 8.56 -14.99
N GLY A 61 27.44 9.08 -13.83
CA GLY A 61 27.56 10.53 -13.61
C GLY A 61 26.29 11.20 -13.08
N TYR A 62 25.26 10.43 -12.71
CA TYR A 62 24.07 10.92 -12.01
C TYR A 62 24.44 11.71 -10.75
N ARG A 63 23.89 12.92 -10.61
CA ARG A 63 24.09 13.81 -9.45
C ARG A 63 22.75 13.99 -8.74
N PRO A 64 22.53 13.35 -7.57
CA PRO A 64 21.22 13.39 -6.94
C PRO A 64 20.93 14.79 -6.41
N LEU A 65 19.79 15.32 -6.84
CA LEU A 65 19.13 16.50 -6.27
C LEU A 65 17.92 16.04 -5.44
N PRO A 66 17.50 16.80 -4.42
CA PRO A 66 16.40 16.40 -3.53
C PRO A 66 15.09 16.17 -4.31
N ALA A 67 14.78 17.02 -5.29
CA ALA A 67 13.62 16.83 -6.16
C ALA A 67 13.69 15.54 -7.00
N SER A 68 14.90 15.16 -7.44
CA SER A 68 15.12 13.89 -8.13
C SER A 68 14.85 12.71 -7.20
N ILE A 69 15.38 12.73 -5.96
CA ILE A 69 15.10 11.68 -4.98
C ILE A 69 13.60 11.53 -4.72
N VAL A 70 12.84 12.63 -4.62
CA VAL A 70 11.37 12.59 -4.51
C VAL A 70 10.72 11.92 -5.72
N LYS A 71 11.18 12.22 -6.95
CA LYS A 71 10.71 11.57 -8.18
C LYS A 71 10.96 10.06 -8.13
N HIS A 72 12.18 9.62 -7.79
CA HIS A 72 12.51 8.19 -7.70
C HIS A 72 11.78 7.48 -6.56
N ALA A 73 11.56 8.15 -5.42
CA ALA A 73 10.80 7.58 -4.31
C ALA A 73 9.34 7.30 -4.69
N ARG A 74 8.69 8.24 -5.39
CA ARG A 74 7.32 8.05 -5.91
C ARG A 74 7.27 6.91 -6.92
N ALA A 75 8.17 6.90 -7.89
CA ALA A 75 8.23 5.84 -8.90
C ALA A 75 8.45 4.46 -8.25
N GLY A 76 9.41 4.36 -7.33
CA GLY A 76 9.72 3.12 -6.63
C GLY A 76 8.56 2.59 -5.77
N TYR A 77 7.75 3.48 -5.20
CA TYR A 77 6.53 3.06 -4.50
C TYR A 77 5.53 2.35 -5.43
N PHE A 78 5.23 2.94 -6.59
CA PHE A 78 4.28 2.35 -7.53
C PHE A 78 4.83 1.08 -8.20
N GLU A 79 6.12 1.05 -8.52
CA GLU A 79 6.79 -0.16 -9.00
C GLU A 79 6.68 -1.29 -7.98
N SER A 80 6.98 -1.00 -6.71
CA SER A 80 6.89 -2.02 -5.65
C SER A 80 5.48 -2.57 -5.47
N LEU A 81 4.45 -1.75 -5.70
CA LEU A 81 3.05 -2.20 -5.69
C LEU A 81 2.69 -3.03 -6.92
N ALA A 82 3.21 -2.65 -8.10
CA ALA A 82 2.98 -3.37 -9.35
C ALA A 82 3.66 -4.74 -9.34
N ASP A 83 4.84 -4.84 -8.74
CA ASP A 83 5.64 -6.07 -8.62
C ASP A 83 5.08 -7.07 -7.60
N LEU A 84 4.00 -6.73 -6.88
CA LEU A 84 3.36 -7.65 -5.94
C LEU A 84 2.73 -8.84 -6.71
N PRO A 85 2.91 -10.08 -6.22
CA PRO A 85 2.18 -11.24 -6.72
C PRO A 85 0.66 -11.04 -6.66
N ASP A 86 -0.09 -11.65 -7.58
CA ASP A 86 -1.56 -11.52 -7.63
C ASP A 86 -2.22 -11.87 -6.29
N GLU A 87 -1.83 -13.00 -5.68
CA GLU A 87 -2.33 -13.43 -4.37
C GLU A 87 -2.10 -12.37 -3.27
N ARG A 88 -0.98 -11.65 -3.32
CA ARG A 88 -0.66 -10.57 -2.38
C ARG A 88 -1.50 -9.33 -2.65
N ARG A 89 -1.78 -9.02 -3.92
CA ARG A 89 -2.67 -7.91 -4.30
C ARG A 89 -4.11 -8.19 -3.87
N GLU A 90 -4.61 -9.40 -4.07
CA GLU A 90 -5.93 -9.80 -3.58
C GLU A 90 -6.03 -9.72 -2.05
N SER A 91 -5.05 -10.28 -1.34
CA SER A 91 -4.99 -10.21 0.13
C SER A 91 -4.97 -8.76 0.64
N MET A 92 -4.29 -7.86 -0.09
CA MET A 92 -4.25 -6.44 0.22
C MET A 92 -5.61 -5.76 0.05
N GLU A 93 -6.34 -6.07 -1.02
CA GLU A 93 -7.70 -5.53 -1.25
C GLU A 93 -8.70 -6.06 -0.22
N ASP A 94 -8.63 -7.34 0.15
CA ASP A 94 -9.43 -7.88 1.25
C ASP A 94 -9.15 -7.12 2.56
N ALA A 95 -7.87 -6.92 2.89
CA ALA A 95 -7.50 -6.18 4.07
C ALA A 95 -8.01 -4.73 4.03
N ALA A 96 -8.02 -4.07 2.86
CA ALA A 96 -8.60 -2.74 2.74
C ALA A 96 -10.10 -2.77 3.04
N HIS A 97 -10.83 -3.73 2.51
CA HIS A 97 -12.26 -3.88 2.78
C HIS A 97 -12.56 -4.19 4.25
N ALA A 98 -11.72 -5.00 4.91
CA ALA A 98 -11.87 -5.29 6.34
C ALA A 98 -11.67 -4.01 7.19
N LEU A 99 -10.72 -3.15 6.82
CA LEU A 99 -10.56 -1.84 7.47
C LEU A 99 -11.78 -0.92 7.24
N MET A 100 -12.41 -0.99 6.07
CA MET A 100 -13.61 -0.20 5.79
C MET A 100 -14.80 -0.65 6.64
N GLU A 101 -14.92 -1.95 6.93
CA GLU A 101 -15.98 -2.50 7.79
C GLU A 101 -15.89 -1.99 9.22
N ILE A 102 -14.68 -1.83 9.76
CA ILE A 102 -14.44 -1.24 11.09
C ILE A 102 -14.47 0.31 11.09
N GLY A 103 -14.90 0.92 9.97
CA GLY A 103 -15.15 2.36 9.87
C GLY A 103 -13.99 3.22 9.34
N ILE A 104 -12.89 2.63 8.89
CA ILE A 104 -11.79 3.40 8.25
C ILE A 104 -12.23 3.83 6.85
N GLN A 105 -12.00 5.10 6.52
CA GLN A 105 -12.38 5.63 5.21
C GLN A 105 -11.60 4.97 4.07
N PRO A 106 -12.20 4.76 2.88
CA PRO A 106 -11.56 4.01 1.80
C PRO A 106 -10.15 4.50 1.41
N PRO A 107 -9.87 5.81 1.27
CA PRO A 107 -8.52 6.29 0.95
C PRO A 107 -7.47 5.90 2.00
N ASP A 108 -7.86 5.96 3.28
CA ASP A 108 -6.98 5.66 4.41
C ASP A 108 -6.78 4.16 4.58
N ALA A 109 -7.84 3.36 4.36
CA ALA A 109 -7.76 1.90 4.36
C ALA A 109 -6.78 1.39 3.30
N HIS A 110 -6.92 1.83 2.03
CA HIS A 110 -5.99 1.44 0.97
C HIS A 110 -4.55 1.91 1.25
N LYS A 111 -4.39 3.15 1.75
CA LYS A 111 -3.06 3.68 2.10
C LYS A 111 -2.42 2.87 3.22
N TYR A 112 -3.19 2.47 4.23
CA TYR A 112 -2.73 1.66 5.36
C TYR A 112 -2.21 0.30 4.89
N VAL A 113 -3.02 -0.46 4.16
CA VAL A 113 -2.63 -1.83 3.72
C VAL A 113 -1.48 -1.82 2.72
N ARG A 114 -1.43 -0.85 1.81
CA ARG A 114 -0.31 -0.70 0.86
C ARG A 114 1.00 -0.50 1.60
N ARG A 115 1.01 0.31 2.66
CA ARG A 115 2.21 0.54 3.46
C ARG A 115 2.62 -0.73 4.20
N ILE A 116 1.70 -1.43 4.85
CA ILE A 116 1.99 -2.69 5.55
C ILE A 116 2.57 -3.75 4.60
N VAL A 117 1.94 -3.96 3.44
CA VAL A 117 2.39 -4.96 2.47
C VAL A 117 3.81 -4.67 1.96
N LEU A 118 4.17 -3.39 1.83
CA LEU A 118 5.52 -2.98 1.47
C LEU A 118 6.51 -2.95 2.65
N GLY A 119 6.12 -3.44 3.83
CA GLY A 119 6.95 -3.41 5.04
C GLY A 119 7.22 -2.01 5.58
N ARG A 120 6.34 -1.05 5.27
CA ARG A 120 6.46 0.36 5.66
C ARG A 120 5.57 0.66 6.85
N THR A 121 5.98 1.67 7.63
CA THR A 121 5.21 2.11 8.80
C THR A 121 3.83 2.63 8.37
N PRO A 122 2.70 2.15 8.93
CA PRO A 122 1.37 2.61 8.53
C PRO A 122 1.13 4.09 8.86
N PRO A 123 0.20 4.77 8.17
CA PRO A 123 -0.01 6.22 8.32
C PRO A 123 -0.68 6.62 9.64
N PHE A 124 -1.28 5.67 10.34
CA PHE A 124 -1.88 5.83 11.66
C PHE A 124 -1.83 4.49 12.40
N GLN A 125 -2.07 4.51 13.69
CA GLN A 125 -2.21 3.31 14.52
C GLN A 125 -3.70 3.04 14.73
N LEU A 126 -4.08 1.77 14.63
CA LEU A 126 -5.41 1.31 15.03
C LEU A 126 -5.50 1.30 16.56
N THR A 127 -6.69 1.53 17.12
CA THR A 127 -6.92 1.25 18.53
C THR A 127 -6.81 -0.25 18.79
N THR A 128 -6.64 -0.66 20.05
CA THR A 128 -6.61 -2.09 20.42
C THR A 128 -7.87 -2.83 19.98
N GLU A 129 -9.03 -2.17 20.11
CA GLU A 129 -10.33 -2.71 19.70
C GLU A 129 -10.39 -2.88 18.19
N GLN A 130 -10.01 -1.84 17.43
CA GLN A 130 -9.95 -1.88 15.96
C GLN A 130 -8.97 -2.93 15.42
N ASP A 131 -7.79 -3.06 16.03
CA ASP A 131 -6.80 -4.06 15.63
C ASP A 131 -7.29 -5.49 15.90
N THR A 132 -8.02 -5.71 17.00
CA THR A 132 -8.63 -7.00 17.31
C THR A 132 -9.72 -7.34 16.28
N GLU A 133 -10.66 -6.43 16.06
CA GLU A 133 -11.76 -6.62 15.10
C GLU A 133 -11.24 -6.82 13.67
N PHE A 134 -10.24 -6.04 13.26
CA PHE A 134 -9.57 -6.19 11.96
C PHE A 134 -8.99 -7.60 11.77
N ARG A 135 -8.33 -8.14 12.80
CA ARG A 135 -7.74 -9.50 12.74
C ARG A 135 -8.80 -10.58 12.70
N ASP A 136 -9.90 -10.41 13.44
CA ASP A 136 -11.01 -11.36 13.45
C ASP A 136 -11.68 -11.44 12.07
N ILE A 137 -11.95 -10.29 11.43
CA ILE A 137 -12.52 -10.23 10.08
C ILE A 137 -11.58 -10.90 9.06
N LEU A 138 -10.26 -10.61 9.14
CA LEU A 138 -9.28 -11.23 8.26
C LEU A 138 -9.22 -12.75 8.43
N ALA A 139 -9.27 -13.24 9.67
CA ALA A 139 -9.28 -14.67 9.97
C ALA A 139 -10.54 -15.36 9.41
N GLU A 140 -11.71 -14.75 9.56
CA GLU A 140 -12.98 -15.25 9.00
C GLU A 140 -12.93 -15.34 7.48
N ARG A 141 -12.46 -14.29 6.80
CA ARG A 141 -12.33 -14.27 5.33
C ARG A 141 -11.34 -15.31 4.83
N GLN A 142 -10.22 -15.47 5.51
CA GLN A 142 -9.25 -16.51 5.17
C GLN A 142 -9.84 -17.91 5.34
N ALA A 143 -10.64 -18.13 6.39
CA ALA A 143 -11.35 -19.38 6.60
C ALA A 143 -12.34 -19.66 5.45
N ILE A 144 -13.13 -18.67 5.03
CA ILE A 144 -14.07 -18.80 3.90
C ILE A 144 -13.34 -19.15 2.60
N LYS A 145 -12.21 -18.48 2.30
CA LYS A 145 -11.41 -18.77 1.09
C LYS A 145 -10.81 -20.18 1.09
N SER A 146 -10.54 -20.74 2.27
CA SER A 146 -10.01 -22.09 2.41
C SER A 146 -11.08 -23.19 2.27
N MET A 147 -12.38 -22.84 2.31
CA MET A 147 -13.45 -23.82 2.15
C MET A 147 -13.61 -24.23 0.68
N PRO A 148 -13.92 -25.51 0.40
CA PRO A 148 -14.22 -25.93 -0.96
C PRO A 148 -15.44 -25.17 -1.49
N PRO A 149 -15.43 -24.74 -2.77
CA PRO A 149 -16.52 -23.96 -3.34
C PRO A 149 -17.82 -24.74 -3.21
N LYS A 150 -18.82 -24.14 -2.55
CA LYS A 150 -20.14 -24.73 -2.44
C LYS A 150 -20.68 -24.90 -3.87
N PRO A 151 -21.09 -26.12 -4.28
CA PRO A 151 -21.59 -26.33 -5.62
C PRO A 151 -22.78 -25.41 -5.84
N LEU A 152 -22.69 -24.55 -6.87
CA LEU A 152 -23.79 -23.71 -7.29
C LEU A 152 -24.90 -24.64 -7.79
N ASP A 153 -25.94 -24.79 -6.98
CA ASP A 153 -27.15 -25.52 -7.37
C ASP A 153 -27.94 -24.69 -8.39
N VAL A 154 -27.54 -24.80 -9.66
CA VAL A 154 -28.19 -24.16 -10.81
C VAL A 154 -29.62 -24.68 -11.04
N SER A 155 -30.01 -25.80 -10.40
CA SER A 155 -31.34 -26.39 -10.52
C SER A 155 -32.46 -25.48 -9.98
N ARG A 156 -32.13 -24.62 -9.02
CA ARG A 156 -33.07 -23.65 -8.42
C ARG A 156 -33.27 -22.38 -9.24
N ALA A 157 -32.29 -21.98 -10.06
CA ALA A 157 -32.35 -20.73 -10.81
C ALA A 157 -33.28 -20.79 -12.04
N PHE A 158 -33.59 -21.99 -12.54
CA PHE A 158 -34.37 -22.19 -13.77
C PHE A 158 -35.74 -22.85 -13.56
N HIS A 159 -36.22 -22.97 -12.32
CA HIS A 159 -37.57 -23.48 -12.07
C HIS A 159 -38.62 -22.43 -12.49
N ARG A 160 -39.04 -22.46 -13.76
CA ARG A 160 -40.25 -21.76 -14.20
C ARG A 160 -41.44 -22.39 -13.47
N PRO A 161 -42.21 -21.65 -12.66
CA PRO A 161 -43.45 -22.18 -12.13
C PRO A 161 -44.38 -22.47 -13.31
N THR A 162 -44.69 -23.75 -13.54
CA THR A 162 -45.74 -24.15 -14.48
C THR A 162 -47.06 -23.56 -14.01
N PRO A 163 -47.80 -22.83 -14.86
CA PRO A 163 -49.10 -22.28 -14.46
C PRO A 163 -50.04 -23.43 -14.11
N SER A 164 -50.52 -23.43 -12.87
CA SER A 164 -51.55 -24.33 -12.38
C SER A 164 -52.80 -24.15 -13.23
N LYS A 165 -53.23 -25.20 -13.94
CA LYS A 165 -54.53 -25.21 -14.61
C LYS A 165 -55.60 -25.19 -13.51
N ALA A 166 -56.20 -24.03 -13.29
CA ALA A 166 -57.47 -23.91 -12.60
C ALA A 166 -58.51 -24.77 -13.35
N SER A 167 -58.86 -25.89 -12.74
CA SER A 167 -60.00 -26.72 -13.11
C SER A 167 -61.21 -26.18 -12.36
N ASP A 168 -61.78 -25.07 -12.84
CA ASP A 168 -63.11 -24.66 -12.45
C ASP A 168 -64.14 -25.42 -13.30
N ALA A 169 -64.93 -26.26 -12.61
CA ALA A 169 -66.40 -26.26 -12.58
C ALA A 169 -67.14 -25.87 -13.90
N GLN A 170 -68.17 -26.56 -14.40
CA GLN A 170 -69.06 -27.62 -13.92
C GLN A 170 -70.01 -27.99 -15.11
N PRO A 171 -71.14 -28.72 -14.95
CA PRO A 171 -71.72 -29.67 -15.91
C PRO A 171 -72.48 -29.09 -17.11
#